data_AF-A0A0C2C4N2-F1
#
_entry.id   AF-A0A0C2C4N2-F1
#
_cell.length_a   1.000
_cell.length_b   1.000
_cell.length_c   1.000
_cell.angle_alpha   90.00
_cell.angle_beta   90.00
_cell.angle_gamma   90.00
#
_symmetry.space_group_name_H-M   'P 1'
#
loop_
_entity.id
_entity.type
_entity.pdbx_description
1 polymer ?
#
loop_
_entity_poly.entity_id
_entity_poly.type
_entity_poly.pdbx_seq_one_letter_code
_entity_poly.pdbx_strand_id
1 'polypeptide(L)'
;MYDVNSDSCAVARTSNLNEELGLVKFVMSDKTGTLTRNVMKFKRVSVAGQMYGDNETDEFADEDLVNRYRAAPSSADGMAIRELLMMMAVCHTVVPEKKDGKILYQCSSPDEGALVRGAAKLGFEFHTRQPQKVTVSVLGVDEVLNVLDVIDFTSDRKRMSVVIRDPSGAIKLYTKGAVSFFFIKSFFPVLS
;
A
#
# COMPACT_ATOMS: atom_id res chain seq x y z
N MET A 1 -25.48 -10.15 -23.44
CA MET A 1 -24.51 -9.50 -22.55
C MET A 1 -24.65 -10.19 -21.19
N TYR A 2 -23.73 -11.10 -20.86
CA TYR A 2 -23.74 -11.92 -19.64
C TYR A 2 -22.36 -11.80 -18.99
N ASP A 3 -22.32 -11.56 -17.69
CA ASP A 3 -21.09 -11.54 -16.88
C ASP A 3 -20.94 -12.85 -16.12
N VAL A 4 -19.86 -13.59 -16.42
CA VAL A 4 -19.56 -14.89 -15.82
C VAL A 4 -19.19 -14.77 -14.33
N ASN A 5 -18.60 -13.64 -13.92
CA ASN A 5 -18.07 -13.49 -12.56
C ASN A 5 -19.18 -13.28 -11.53
N SER A 6 -20.24 -12.57 -11.90
CA SER A 6 -21.42 -12.32 -11.08
C SER A 6 -22.61 -13.22 -11.42
N ASP A 7 -22.46 -14.10 -12.41
CA ASP A 7 -23.52 -14.96 -12.94
C ASP A 7 -24.79 -14.17 -13.26
N SER A 8 -24.62 -13.07 -14.01
CA SER A 8 -25.71 -12.12 -14.27
C SER A 8 -25.83 -11.71 -15.74
N CYS A 9 -27.07 -11.68 -16.24
CA CYS A 9 -27.41 -11.20 -17.57
C CYS A 9 -27.80 -9.72 -17.54
N ALA A 10 -27.56 -8.99 -18.63
CA ALA A 10 -28.15 -7.68 -18.83
C ALA A 10 -29.68 -7.81 -18.91
N VAL A 11 -30.39 -7.06 -18.06
CA VAL A 11 -31.86 -7.06 -17.99
C VAL A 11 -32.38 -5.71 -18.46
N ALA A 12 -33.20 -5.71 -19.51
CA ALA A 12 -33.95 -4.53 -19.92
C ALA A 12 -35.13 -4.32 -18.96
N ARG A 13 -35.07 -3.29 -18.13
CA ARG A 13 -36.15 -2.96 -17.17
C ARG A 13 -37.30 -2.16 -17.79
N THR A 14 -37.02 -1.45 -18.88
CA THR A 14 -38.01 -0.62 -19.58
C THR A 14 -37.84 -0.77 -21.10
N SER A 15 -38.77 -1.47 -21.75
CA SER A 15 -38.62 -1.85 -23.17
C SER A 15 -39.06 -0.79 -24.18
N ASN A 16 -39.77 0.26 -23.74
CA ASN A 16 -40.22 1.35 -24.62
C ASN A 16 -39.10 2.33 -25.03
N LEU A 17 -37.90 2.21 -24.42
CA LEU A 17 -36.74 3.07 -24.70
C LEU A 17 -35.73 2.43 -25.68
N ASN A 18 -36.04 1.27 -26.24
CA ASN A 18 -35.10 0.52 -27.07
C ASN A 18 -34.65 1.29 -28.33
N GLU A 19 -35.56 2.07 -28.93
CA GLU A 19 -35.23 2.90 -30.11
C GLU A 19 -34.39 4.13 -29.73
N GLU A 20 -34.61 4.70 -28.53
CA GLU A 20 -33.85 5.84 -28.03
C GLU A 20 -32.37 5.49 -27.77
N LEU A 21 -32.07 4.24 -27.42
CA LEU A 21 -30.69 3.75 -27.28
C LEU A 21 -29.87 3.94 -28.57
N GLY A 22 -30.51 3.87 -29.75
CA GLY A 22 -29.86 4.09 -31.05
C GLY A 22 -29.57 5.57 -31.37
N LEU A 23 -30.14 6.50 -30.59
CA LEU A 23 -30.03 7.94 -30.79
C LEU A 23 -29.12 8.62 -29.76
N VAL A 24 -28.54 7.86 -28.83
CA VAL A 24 -27.68 8.38 -27.76
C VAL A 24 -26.44 9.06 -28.35
N LYS A 25 -26.25 10.35 -28.03
CA LYS A 25 -25.06 11.14 -28.44
C LYS A 25 -24.05 11.35 -27.31
N PHE A 26 -24.49 11.26 -26.06
CA PHE A 26 -23.67 11.51 -24.89
C PHE A 26 -23.90 10.40 -23.87
N VAL A 27 -22.81 9.86 -23.32
CA VAL A 27 -22.83 8.90 -22.21
C VAL A 27 -22.23 9.58 -21.00
N MET A 28 -23.00 9.65 -19.91
CA MET A 28 -22.49 10.07 -18.62
C MET A 28 -22.15 8.83 -17.80
N SER A 29 -20.91 8.74 -17.34
CA SER A 29 -20.43 7.61 -16.55
C SER A 29 -19.94 8.08 -15.19
N ASP A 30 -20.27 7.35 -14.14
CA ASP A 30 -19.63 7.51 -12.84
C ASP A 30 -18.23 6.89 -12.85
N LYS A 31 -17.31 7.42 -12.04
CA LYS A 31 -15.95 6.89 -11.94
C LYS A 31 -15.93 5.60 -11.13
N THR A 32 -16.42 5.65 -9.90
CA THR A 32 -16.30 4.55 -8.94
C THR A 32 -17.43 3.55 -9.15
N GLY A 33 -17.09 2.27 -9.31
CA GLY A 33 -18.09 1.21 -9.52
C GLY A 33 -18.53 1.03 -10.98
N THR A 34 -18.20 1.96 -11.88
CA THR A 34 -18.41 1.82 -13.34
C THR A 34 -17.08 1.81 -14.10
N LEU A 35 -16.32 2.91 -14.08
CA LEU A 35 -15.03 2.96 -14.78
C LEU A 35 -13.91 2.23 -14.03
N THR A 36 -13.95 2.24 -12.70
CA THR A 36 -12.92 1.62 -11.85
C THR A 36 -13.53 0.67 -10.82
N ARG A 37 -12.91 -0.49 -10.65
CA ARG A 37 -13.15 -1.36 -9.49
C ARG A 37 -12.55 -0.70 -8.25
N ASN A 38 -13.19 -0.86 -7.09
CA ASN A 38 -12.66 -0.41 -5.80
C ASN A 38 -11.55 -1.34 -5.28
N VAL A 39 -10.55 -1.61 -6.12
CA VAL A 39 -9.42 -2.50 -5.85
C VAL A 39 -8.14 -1.75 -6.21
N MET A 40 -7.36 -1.42 -5.18
CA MET A 40 -6.06 -0.76 -5.35
C MET A 40 -4.93 -1.79 -5.36
N LYS A 41 -4.02 -1.66 -6.32
CA LYS A 41 -2.87 -2.53 -6.50
C LYS A 41 -1.58 -1.72 -6.46
N PHE A 42 -0.59 -2.21 -5.73
CA PHE A 42 0.76 -1.68 -5.76
C PHE A 42 1.44 -2.14 -7.06
N LYS A 43 1.95 -1.20 -7.85
CA LYS A 43 2.47 -1.45 -9.20
C LYS A 43 3.92 -1.05 -9.37
N ARG A 44 4.31 0.10 -8.83
CA ARG A 44 5.65 0.67 -9.01
C ARG A 44 6.09 1.42 -7.77
N VAL A 45 7.40 1.51 -7.58
CA VAL A 45 7.99 2.30 -6.52
C VAL A 45 9.34 2.87 -6.92
N SER A 46 9.69 4.02 -6.35
CA SER A 46 11.01 4.59 -6.47
C SER A 46 11.74 4.57 -5.15
N VAL A 47 13.00 4.13 -5.15
CA VAL A 47 13.88 4.22 -4.00
C VAL A 47 15.32 4.42 -4.46
N ALA A 48 16.05 5.29 -3.75
CA ALA A 48 17.43 5.66 -4.09
C ALA A 48 17.62 6.08 -5.58
N GLY A 49 16.63 6.77 -6.15
CA GLY A 49 16.65 7.25 -7.54
C GLY A 49 16.40 6.15 -8.60
N GLN A 50 16.13 4.91 -8.19
CA GLN A 50 15.78 3.81 -9.08
C GLN A 50 14.28 3.54 -9.04
N MET A 51 13.74 3.08 -10.16
CA MET A 51 12.34 2.71 -10.33
C MET A 51 12.21 1.20 -10.42
N TYR A 52 11.27 0.64 -9.69
CA TYR A 52 10.95 -0.78 -9.66
C TYR A 52 9.49 -1.00 -10.01
N GLY A 53 9.19 -2.14 -10.62
CA GLY A 53 7.88 -2.54 -11.10
C GLY A 53 7.51 -1.95 -12.46
N ASP A 54 6.58 -2.63 -13.12
CA ASP A 54 6.05 -2.30 -14.43
C ASP A 54 4.54 -2.00 -14.40
N ASN A 55 3.99 -1.61 -15.55
CA ASN A 55 2.56 -1.40 -15.73
C ASN A 55 1.88 -2.55 -16.49
N GLU A 56 2.65 -3.51 -16.99
CA GLU A 56 2.19 -4.58 -17.88
C GLU A 56 1.50 -5.69 -17.09
N THR A 57 2.09 -6.05 -15.95
CA THR A 57 1.62 -7.14 -15.09
C THR A 57 0.71 -6.60 -14.00
N ASP A 58 -0.34 -7.36 -13.69
CA ASP A 58 -1.38 -6.90 -12.78
C ASP A 58 -0.93 -6.86 -11.30
N GLU A 59 0.18 -7.52 -10.98
CA GLU A 59 0.78 -7.59 -9.65
C GLU A 59 2.21 -7.05 -9.66
N PHE A 60 2.66 -6.48 -8.54
CA PHE A 60 4.08 -6.15 -8.37
C PHE A 60 4.91 -7.44 -8.36
N ALA A 61 5.76 -7.64 -9.38
CA ALA A 61 6.58 -8.84 -9.56
C ALA A 61 8.08 -8.54 -9.67
N ASP A 62 8.52 -7.35 -9.26
CA ASP A 62 9.92 -6.95 -9.39
C ASP A 62 10.75 -7.48 -8.20
N GLU A 63 11.38 -8.63 -8.43
CA GLU A 63 12.32 -9.22 -7.46
C GLU A 63 13.63 -8.45 -7.35
N ASP A 64 13.99 -7.59 -8.33
CA ASP A 64 15.27 -6.88 -8.34
C ASP A 64 15.38 -5.92 -7.15
N LEU A 65 14.27 -5.34 -6.71
CA LEU A 65 14.21 -4.51 -5.50
C LEU A 65 14.71 -5.29 -4.27
N VAL A 66 14.20 -6.50 -4.07
CA VAL A 66 14.55 -7.34 -2.91
C VAL A 66 15.93 -7.95 -3.10
N ASN A 67 16.29 -8.34 -4.33
CA ASN A 67 17.61 -8.89 -4.64
C ASN A 67 18.71 -7.85 -4.40
N ARG A 68 18.47 -6.57 -4.73
CA ARG A 68 19.38 -5.46 -4.42
C ARG A 68 19.54 -5.28 -2.91
N TYR A 69 18.45 -5.37 -2.15
CA TYR A 69 18.52 -5.33 -0.69
C TYR A 69 19.33 -6.52 -0.15
N ARG A 70 19.05 -7.76 -0.59
CA ARG A 70 19.77 -8.98 -0.16
C ARG A 70 21.26 -8.94 -0.49
N ALA A 71 21.63 -8.41 -1.65
CA ALA A 71 23.01 -8.34 -2.11
C ALA A 71 23.87 -7.41 -1.23
N ALA A 72 23.32 -6.29 -0.77
CA ALA A 72 24.05 -5.35 0.07
C ALA A 72 23.15 -4.63 1.10
N PRO A 73 22.68 -5.32 2.17
CA PRO A 73 21.72 -4.75 3.12
C PRO A 73 22.23 -3.50 3.84
N SER A 74 23.53 -3.46 4.13
CA SER A 74 24.18 -2.34 4.84
C SER A 74 24.65 -1.22 3.91
N SER A 75 24.46 -1.34 2.59
CA SER A 75 24.74 -0.25 1.66
C SER A 75 23.73 0.89 1.82
N ALA A 76 24.05 2.09 1.32
CA ALA A 76 23.13 3.22 1.33
C ALA A 76 21.78 2.87 0.68
N ASP A 77 21.83 2.17 -0.46
CA ASP A 77 20.63 1.71 -1.18
C ASP A 77 19.89 0.62 -0.40
N GLY A 78 20.61 -0.35 0.16
CA GLY A 78 20.03 -1.42 0.97
C GLY A 78 19.28 -0.86 2.19
N MET A 79 19.87 0.09 2.89
CA MET A 79 19.23 0.80 3.99
C MET A 79 18.00 1.58 3.51
N ALA A 80 18.10 2.31 2.39
CA ALA A 80 16.96 3.06 1.83
C ALA A 80 15.78 2.15 1.44
N ILE A 81 16.08 1.01 0.81
CA ILE A 81 15.08 -0.02 0.45
C ILE A 81 14.43 -0.58 1.71
N ARG A 82 15.23 -0.95 2.71
CA ARG A 82 14.73 -1.45 3.99
C ARG A 82 13.78 -0.45 4.66
N GLU A 83 14.19 0.81 4.77
CA GLU A 83 13.38 1.84 5.43
C GLU A 83 12.08 2.14 4.66
N LEU A 84 12.11 2.09 3.33
CA LEU A 84 10.90 2.20 2.50
C LEU A 84 9.93 1.03 2.77
N LEU A 85 10.42 -0.21 2.72
CA LEU A 85 9.59 -1.41 2.88
C LEU A 85 9.06 -1.52 4.31
N MET A 86 9.87 -1.17 5.31
CA MET A 86 9.42 -1.06 6.70
C MET A 86 8.35 0.02 6.87
N MET A 87 8.51 1.19 6.25
CA MET A 87 7.48 2.23 6.27
C MET A 87 6.16 1.72 5.67
N MET A 88 6.20 1.02 4.53
CA MET A 88 5.01 0.44 3.91
C MET A 88 4.33 -0.62 4.80
N ALA A 89 5.12 -1.41 5.54
CA ALA A 89 4.65 -2.47 6.43
C ALA A 89 4.19 -1.99 7.82
N VAL A 90 4.44 -0.73 8.20
CA VAL A 90 4.18 -0.25 9.59
C VAL A 90 3.36 1.04 9.64
N CYS A 91 3.52 1.93 8.67
CA CYS A 91 2.87 3.24 8.68
C CYS A 91 1.42 3.12 8.20
N HIS A 92 0.54 2.47 8.97
CA HIS A 92 -0.88 2.26 8.63
C HIS A 92 -1.73 1.87 9.85
N THR A 93 -3.05 1.84 9.65
CA THR A 93 -4.03 1.34 10.66
C THR A 93 -4.56 -0.06 10.37
N VAL A 94 -4.09 -0.71 9.29
CA VAL A 94 -4.46 -2.09 8.91
C VAL A 94 -4.35 -3.08 10.08
N VAL A 95 -5.32 -3.97 10.16
CA VAL A 95 -5.40 -5.07 11.13
C VAL A 95 -5.17 -6.39 10.40
N PRO A 96 -4.19 -7.22 10.83
CA PRO A 96 -3.94 -8.53 10.26
C PRO A 96 -4.81 -9.58 10.94
N GLU A 97 -5.46 -10.44 10.16
CA GLU A 97 -6.23 -11.59 10.62
C GLU A 97 -5.62 -12.88 10.07
N LYS A 98 -5.20 -13.79 10.94
CA LYS A 98 -4.70 -15.12 10.51
C LYS A 98 -5.89 -16.04 10.26
N LYS A 99 -6.05 -16.49 9.01
CA LYS A 99 -7.07 -17.46 8.59
C LYS A 99 -6.44 -18.51 7.68
N ASP A 100 -6.58 -19.77 8.05
CA ASP A 100 -6.07 -20.92 7.27
C ASP A 100 -4.57 -20.84 6.93
N GLY A 101 -3.77 -20.33 7.87
CA GLY A 101 -2.32 -20.15 7.67
C GLY A 101 -1.93 -18.99 6.75
N LYS A 102 -2.90 -18.19 6.28
CA LYS A 102 -2.68 -16.97 5.49
C LYS A 102 -3.08 -15.74 6.30
N ILE A 103 -2.45 -14.61 6.00
CA ILE A 103 -2.77 -13.33 6.62
C ILE A 103 -3.73 -12.57 5.70
N LEU A 104 -4.92 -12.28 6.22
CA LEU A 104 -5.87 -11.38 5.60
C LEU A 104 -5.74 -9.99 6.23
N TYR A 105 -5.64 -8.96 5.40
CA TYR A 105 -5.51 -7.58 5.85
C TYR A 105 -6.86 -6.88 5.80
N GLN A 106 -7.39 -6.52 6.97
CA GLN A 106 -8.55 -5.66 7.12
C GLN A 106 -8.09 -4.19 7.13
N CYS A 107 -8.55 -3.43 6.14
CA CYS A 107 -8.12 -2.06 5.93
C CYS A 107 -9.31 -1.14 5.66
N SER A 108 -9.37 0.01 6.34
CA SER A 108 -10.39 1.04 6.09
C SER A 108 -10.17 1.79 4.77
N SER A 109 -8.92 1.83 4.29
CA SER A 109 -8.56 2.39 2.99
C SER A 109 -7.90 1.33 2.11
N PRO A 110 -8.34 1.19 0.83
CA PRO A 110 -7.78 0.22 -0.09
C PRO A 110 -6.31 0.53 -0.44
N ASP A 111 -5.91 1.81 -0.38
CA ASP A 111 -4.53 2.24 -0.61
C ASP A 111 -3.57 1.69 0.44
N GLU A 112 -3.97 1.73 1.72
CA GLU A 112 -3.17 1.15 2.80
C GLU A 112 -3.03 -0.36 2.62
N GLY A 113 -4.13 -1.04 2.29
CA GLY A 113 -4.11 -2.46 2.01
C GLY A 113 -3.19 -2.82 0.84
N ALA A 114 -3.15 -1.99 -0.21
CA ALA A 114 -2.26 -2.20 -1.35
C ALA A 114 -0.78 -2.08 -0.96
N LEU A 115 -0.41 -1.10 -0.14
CA LEU A 115 0.96 -0.91 0.34
C LEU A 115 1.41 -2.07 1.24
N VAL A 116 0.57 -2.48 2.21
CA VAL A 116 0.90 -3.58 3.12
C VAL A 116 1.05 -4.91 2.37
N ARG A 117 0.14 -5.18 1.42
CA ARG A 117 0.25 -6.37 0.54
C ARG A 117 1.51 -6.30 -0.34
N GLY A 118 1.86 -5.12 -0.84
CA GLY A 118 3.09 -4.90 -1.60
C GLY A 118 4.34 -5.22 -0.78
N ALA A 119 4.42 -4.71 0.45
CA ALA A 119 5.53 -4.99 1.36
C ALA A 119 5.61 -6.49 1.71
N ALA A 120 4.48 -7.13 2.01
CA ALA A 120 4.43 -8.56 2.31
C ALA A 120 4.93 -9.41 1.13
N LYS A 121 4.56 -9.09 -0.11
CA LYS A 121 5.08 -9.75 -1.32
C LYS A 121 6.59 -9.63 -1.48
N LEU A 122 7.18 -8.56 -0.96
CA LEU A 122 8.63 -8.31 -0.98
C LEU A 122 9.35 -8.88 0.25
N GLY A 123 8.66 -9.70 1.05
CA GLY A 123 9.22 -10.34 2.24
C GLY A 123 9.27 -9.43 3.46
N PHE A 124 8.50 -8.36 3.51
CA PHE A 124 8.31 -7.49 4.68
C PHE A 124 6.85 -7.65 5.15
N GLU A 125 6.55 -8.78 5.76
CA GLU A 125 5.19 -9.19 6.09
C GLU A 125 4.79 -8.73 7.51
N PHE A 126 3.90 -7.75 7.57
CA PHE A 126 3.26 -7.34 8.81
C PHE A 126 2.24 -8.40 9.26
N HIS A 127 2.44 -9.05 10.41
CA HIS A 127 1.57 -10.17 10.81
C HIS A 127 0.92 -10.04 12.17
N THR A 128 1.45 -9.18 13.04
CA THR A 128 0.92 -9.01 14.40
C THR A 128 0.83 -7.54 14.76
N ARG A 129 -0.33 -7.14 15.30
CA ARG A 129 -0.57 -5.81 15.87
C ARG A 129 -1.01 -5.93 17.32
N GLN A 130 -0.35 -5.18 18.18
CA GLN A 130 -0.70 -4.95 19.58
C GLN A 130 -0.77 -3.43 19.81
N PRO A 131 -1.38 -2.93 20.90
CA PRO A 131 -1.57 -1.49 21.12
C PRO A 131 -0.30 -0.66 21.04
N GLN A 132 0.84 -1.19 21.50
CA GLN A 132 2.14 -0.50 21.52
C GLN A 132 3.23 -1.26 20.76
N LYS A 133 2.89 -2.31 20.02
CA LYS A 133 3.86 -3.14 19.31
C LYS A 133 3.32 -3.61 17.98
N VAL A 134 4.19 -3.68 16.99
CA VAL A 134 3.92 -4.34 15.72
C VAL A 134 5.03 -5.33 15.44
N THR A 135 4.69 -6.46 14.82
CA THR A 135 5.66 -7.45 14.38
C THR A 135 5.62 -7.56 12.87
N VAL A 136 6.79 -7.41 12.26
CA VAL A 136 7.01 -7.55 10.83
C VAL A 136 8.02 -8.68 10.62
N SER A 137 7.67 -9.68 9.82
CA SER A 137 8.60 -10.70 9.36
C SER A 137 9.40 -10.11 8.19
N VAL A 138 10.68 -9.85 8.45
CA VAL A 138 11.64 -9.31 7.48
C VAL A 138 12.46 -10.49 6.94
N LEU A 139 12.17 -10.88 5.70
CA LEU A 139 12.77 -12.03 5.02
C LEU A 139 12.72 -13.32 5.85
N GLY A 140 11.63 -13.54 6.58
CA GLY A 140 11.42 -14.71 7.43
C GLY A 140 11.89 -14.55 8.88
N VAL A 141 12.49 -13.41 9.24
CA VAL A 141 12.92 -13.11 10.61
C VAL A 141 11.98 -12.08 11.23
N ASP A 142 11.36 -12.43 12.35
CA ASP A 142 10.45 -11.52 13.06
C ASP A 142 11.21 -10.38 13.73
N GLU A 143 10.84 -9.15 13.35
CA GLU A 143 11.25 -7.93 14.02
C GLU A 143 10.08 -7.31 14.78
N VAL A 144 10.28 -7.05 16.07
CA VAL A 144 9.27 -6.41 16.93
C VAL A 144 9.62 -4.93 17.08
N LEU A 145 8.72 -4.07 16.65
CA LEU A 145 8.84 -2.61 16.77
C LEU A 145 7.87 -2.11 17.84
N ASN A 146 8.34 -1.22 18.71
CA ASN A 146 7.46 -0.52 19.63
C ASN A 146 6.84 0.69 18.92
N VAL A 147 5.52 0.78 18.91
CA VAL A 147 4.79 1.94 18.41
C VAL A 147 4.65 2.94 19.56
N LEU A 148 5.31 4.09 19.41
CA LEU A 148 5.29 5.16 20.40
C LEU A 148 4.11 6.10 20.18
N ASP A 149 3.80 6.40 18.92
CA ASP A 149 2.67 7.26 18.56
C ASP A 149 2.20 7.00 17.13
N VAL A 150 0.92 7.23 16.88
CA VAL A 150 0.29 7.14 15.55
C VAL A 150 -0.42 8.45 15.29
N ILE A 151 0.05 9.19 14.29
CA ILE A 151 -0.54 10.46 13.89
C ILE A 151 -1.35 10.24 12.61
N ASP A 152 -2.64 10.02 12.81
CA ASP A 152 -3.59 9.64 11.77
C ASP A 152 -3.63 10.61 10.59
N PHE A 153 -4.04 10.06 9.45
CA PHE A 153 -4.34 10.85 8.28
C PHE A 153 -5.48 11.81 8.55
N THR A 154 -5.30 13.07 8.16
CA THR A 154 -6.39 14.05 8.08
C THR A 154 -6.35 14.76 6.73
N SER A 155 -7.50 15.22 6.26
CA SER A 155 -7.63 15.97 5.00
C SER A 155 -6.80 17.25 4.97
N ASP A 156 -6.56 17.87 6.14
CA ASP A 156 -5.71 19.05 6.28
C ASP A 156 -4.23 18.70 6.16
N ARG A 157 -3.81 17.59 6.78
CA ARG A 157 -2.40 17.16 6.80
C ARG A 157 -1.97 16.47 5.50
N LYS A 158 -2.89 15.77 4.83
CA LYS A 158 -2.65 14.95 3.62
C LYS A 158 -1.53 13.93 3.77
N ARG A 159 -1.27 13.50 5.01
CA ARG A 159 -0.25 12.52 5.40
C ARG A 159 -0.61 11.83 6.71
N MET A 160 -0.09 10.63 6.87
CA MET A 160 -0.11 9.82 8.09
C MET A 160 1.32 9.61 8.55
N SER A 161 1.55 9.55 9.86
CA SER A 161 2.86 9.25 10.42
C SER A 161 2.76 8.24 11.57
N VAL A 162 3.81 7.45 11.76
CA VAL A 162 3.98 6.57 12.90
C VAL A 162 5.38 6.79 13.49
N VAL A 163 5.44 6.95 14.81
CA VAL A 163 6.69 7.01 15.57
C VAL A 163 6.95 5.62 16.14
N ILE A 164 8.08 5.03 15.79
CA ILE A 164 8.48 3.72 16.28
C ILE A 164 9.82 3.76 17.01
N ARG A 165 10.05 2.76 17.85
CA ARG A 165 11.37 2.39 18.35
C ARG A 165 11.72 0.98 17.89
N ASP A 166 12.84 0.84 17.21
CA ASP A 166 13.32 -0.45 16.71
C ASP A 166 14.04 -1.27 17.81
N PRO A 167 14.42 -2.53 17.54
CA PRO A 167 15.12 -3.37 18.52
C PRO A 167 16.49 -2.83 18.95
N SER A 168 17.13 -1.98 18.14
CA SER A 168 18.39 -1.32 18.49
C SER A 168 18.19 -0.17 19.47
N GLY A 169 16.95 0.25 19.69
CA GLY A 169 16.59 1.39 20.54
C GLY A 169 16.48 2.71 19.78
N ALA A 170 16.77 2.73 18.48
CA ALA A 170 16.64 3.93 17.66
C ALA A 170 15.17 4.30 17.45
N ILE A 171 14.87 5.60 17.54
CA ILE A 171 13.53 6.14 17.29
C ILE A 171 13.46 6.60 15.84
N LYS A 172 12.43 6.15 15.12
CA LYS A 172 12.20 6.48 13.71
C LYS A 172 10.80 7.05 13.52
N LEU A 173 10.69 8.07 12.67
CA LEU A 173 9.43 8.65 12.22
C LEU A 173 9.18 8.21 10.78
N TYR A 174 8.20 7.34 10.58
CA TYR A 174 7.72 7.00 9.25
C TYR A 174 6.55 7.89 8.88
N THR A 175 6.53 8.40 7.65
CA THR A 175 5.45 9.25 7.15
C THR A 175 5.12 8.87 5.72
N LYS A 176 3.82 8.73 5.41
CA LYS A 176 3.29 8.52 4.06
C LYS A 176 2.21 9.56 3.74
N GLY A 177 2.07 9.97 2.49
CA GLY A 177 1.15 11.05 2.10
C GLY A 177 1.40 11.57 0.68
N ALA A 178 0.75 12.66 0.32
CA ALA A 178 0.88 13.24 -1.01
C ALA A 178 2.28 13.85 -1.26
N VAL A 179 2.83 13.62 -2.46
CA VAL A 179 4.18 14.06 -2.87
C VAL A 179 4.40 15.57 -2.65
N SER A 180 3.38 16.39 -2.93
CA SER A 180 3.44 17.85 -2.78
C SER A 180 3.76 18.32 -1.35
N PHE A 181 3.48 17.51 -0.34
CA PHE A 181 3.75 17.84 1.06
C PHE A 181 5.13 17.40 1.54
N PHE A 182 5.74 16.41 0.88
CA PHE A 182 7.10 15.96 1.23
C PHE A 182 8.18 16.86 0.64
N PHE A 183 7.95 17.41 -0.56
CA PHE A 183 8.92 18.30 -1.22
C PHE A 183 9.18 19.60 -0.47
N ILE A 184 8.30 20.00 0.47
CA ILE A 184 8.40 21.26 1.20
C ILE A 184 9.26 21.14 2.48
N LYS A 185 9.65 19.93 2.92
CA LYS A 185 10.26 19.73 4.26
C LYS A 185 11.45 18.76 4.35
N SER A 186 12.19 18.53 3.27
CA SER A 186 13.47 17.78 3.34
C SER A 186 14.63 18.62 3.93
N PHE A 187 14.38 19.28 5.05
CA PHE A 187 15.41 19.90 5.91
C PHE A 187 15.23 19.30 7.30
N PHE A 188 15.72 18.07 7.49
CA PHE A 188 16.00 17.57 8.83
C PHE A 188 17.50 17.73 9.08
N PRO A 189 17.93 18.67 9.94
CA PRO A 189 19.28 18.64 10.46
C PRO A 189 19.40 17.36 11.29
N VAL A 190 20.49 16.63 11.07
CA VAL A 190 20.97 15.60 11.97
C VAL A 190 21.13 16.27 13.34
N LEU A 191 20.25 15.95 14.29
CA LEU A 191 20.46 16.32 15.68
C LEU A 191 21.49 15.34 16.24
N SER A 192 22.69 15.88 16.44
CA SER A 192 23.85 15.29 17.12
C SER A 192 23.55 14.89 18.56
#